data_AF-T0R1M1-F1
#
_entry.id   AF-T0R1M1-F1
#
_cell.length_a   1.000
_cell.length_b   1.000
_cell.length_c   1.000
_cell.angle_alpha   90.00
_cell.angle_beta   90.00
_cell.angle_gamma   90.00
#
_symmetry.space_group_name_H-M   'P 1'
#
loop_
_entity.id
_entity.type
_entity.pdbx_description
1 polymer ?
#
loop_
_entity_poly.entity_id
_entity_poly.type
_entity_poly.pdbx_seq_one_letter_code
_entity_poly.pdbx_strand_id
1 'polypeptide(L)'
;MKFVGLLAAMTSLAAAGASCELPLDAVHNPDGRHHLGDGQLKYVFGLPQDDGAIYQVCVDGVLTCYEEDGTADSDVDATVDCRKAEAKRRLGLATDRKRRLWPMATLCYKLDAPFDERERRTIQRAMDEIVASTGVAILDLARCKASPHRDAICGGCAHYVSIDQEKNKRGTYAELGYRHKAGQKLNLLPMALEHGMGTVMHELLHAFGVIHEHAHPASEAIVLRGQFLGASRSNYMPIKEAFVTQYDIHSIMHYGVGLCLPIDKSVKFCTIDQNEDDGCVVPEKRHCDPVASTVLGQRDGLSSGDIRNLQILYGLETTVTRHEVAVQQTMHKRIHMTTHDRLPAH
;
A
#
# COMPACT_ATOMS: atom_id res chain seq x y z
N MET A 1 -41.99 -1.97 -52.19
CA MET A 1 -42.80 -1.90 -50.96
C MET A 1 -42.00 -2.49 -49.80
N LYS A 2 -41.64 -1.62 -48.84
CA LYS A 2 -41.26 -1.85 -47.43
C LYS A 2 -40.36 -3.06 -47.10
N PHE A 3 -39.05 -2.81 -47.03
CA PHE A 3 -38.16 -3.49 -46.08
C PHE A 3 -38.40 -2.91 -44.70
N VAL A 4 -38.89 -3.71 -43.76
CA VAL A 4 -38.99 -3.36 -42.34
C VAL A 4 -37.69 -3.80 -41.68
N GLY A 5 -36.87 -2.84 -41.26
CA GLY A 5 -35.67 -3.09 -40.47
C GLY A 5 -36.07 -3.45 -39.04
N LEU A 6 -35.64 -4.64 -38.59
CA LEU A 6 -35.70 -5.03 -37.19
C LEU A 6 -34.51 -4.36 -36.48
N LEU A 7 -34.77 -3.31 -35.69
CA LEU A 7 -33.81 -2.81 -34.72
C LEU A 7 -33.64 -3.89 -33.64
N ALA A 8 -32.52 -4.59 -33.65
CA ALA A 8 -32.09 -5.37 -32.51
C ALA A 8 -31.66 -4.39 -31.42
N ALA A 9 -32.50 -4.21 -30.41
CA ALA A 9 -32.12 -3.55 -29.18
C ALA A 9 -31.04 -4.40 -28.50
N MET A 10 -29.77 -4.02 -28.64
CA MET A 10 -28.71 -4.50 -27.76
C MET A 10 -28.96 -3.88 -26.38
N THR A 11 -29.74 -4.57 -25.56
CA THR A 11 -29.68 -4.39 -24.12
C THR A 11 -28.29 -4.83 -23.69
N SER A 12 -27.40 -3.86 -23.43
CA SER A 12 -26.18 -4.11 -22.68
C SER A 12 -26.59 -4.58 -21.29
N LEU A 13 -26.58 -5.90 -21.06
CA LEU A 13 -26.49 -6.41 -19.70
C LEU A 13 -25.14 -5.97 -19.19
N ALA A 14 -25.14 -4.98 -18.29
CA ALA A 14 -24.04 -4.86 -17.34
C ALA A 14 -23.92 -6.23 -16.68
N ALA A 15 -22.75 -6.88 -16.80
CA ALA A 15 -22.49 -8.10 -16.07
C ALA A 15 -22.63 -7.77 -14.58
N ALA A 16 -23.70 -8.26 -13.95
CA ALA A 16 -23.75 -8.31 -12.49
C ALA A 16 -22.51 -9.10 -12.07
N GLY A 17 -21.60 -8.47 -11.33
CA GLY A 17 -20.38 -9.12 -10.87
C GLY A 17 -20.74 -10.43 -10.16
N ALA A 18 -20.14 -11.54 -10.57
CA ALA A 18 -20.44 -12.84 -10.00
C ALA A 18 -20.01 -12.87 -8.53
N SER A 19 -20.91 -13.25 -7.62
CA SER A 19 -20.58 -13.47 -6.21
C SER A 19 -20.08 -14.89 -5.98
N CYS A 20 -19.27 -15.06 -4.94
CA CYS A 20 -18.76 -16.35 -4.50
C CYS A 20 -19.43 -16.71 -3.18
N GLU A 21 -20.23 -17.77 -3.16
CA GLU A 21 -20.71 -18.36 -1.92
C GLU A 21 -19.54 -18.91 -1.12
N LEU A 22 -19.45 -18.54 0.17
CA LEU A 22 -18.42 -19.08 1.03
C LEU A 22 -18.79 -20.51 1.44
N PRO A 23 -17.82 -21.45 1.53
CA PRO A 23 -18.08 -22.76 2.10
C PRO A 23 -18.63 -22.64 3.52
N LEU A 24 -19.56 -23.51 3.90
CA LEU A 24 -20.06 -23.59 5.26
C LEU A 24 -18.86 -23.83 6.21
N ASP A 25 -18.59 -22.89 7.12
CA ASP A 25 -17.52 -22.95 8.11
C ASP A 25 -18.03 -22.32 9.41
N ALA A 26 -17.80 -23.01 10.52
CA ALA A 26 -18.22 -22.56 11.85
C ALA A 26 -17.67 -21.17 12.25
N VAL A 27 -16.60 -20.71 11.60
CA VAL A 27 -15.97 -19.41 11.88
C VAL A 27 -16.38 -18.33 10.87
N HIS A 28 -16.28 -18.62 9.57
CA HIS A 28 -16.41 -17.59 8.52
C HIS A 28 -17.74 -17.57 7.79
N ASN A 29 -18.51 -18.66 7.85
CA ASN A 29 -19.84 -18.77 7.27
C ASN A 29 -20.72 -19.77 8.06
N PRO A 30 -21.02 -19.47 9.34
CA PRO A 30 -21.64 -20.46 10.24
C PRO A 30 -23.10 -20.79 9.88
N ASP A 31 -23.78 -19.89 9.19
CA ASP A 31 -25.18 -20.03 8.77
C ASP A 31 -25.35 -20.31 7.27
N GLY A 32 -24.25 -20.37 6.51
CA GLY A 32 -24.24 -20.66 5.08
C GLY A 32 -24.73 -19.51 4.21
N ARG A 33 -24.83 -18.28 4.73
CA ARG A 33 -25.39 -17.12 4.01
C ARG A 33 -24.36 -16.08 3.60
N HIS A 34 -23.13 -16.21 4.07
CA HIS A 34 -22.07 -15.27 3.73
C HIS A 34 -21.49 -15.55 2.34
N HIS A 35 -21.33 -14.48 1.58
CA HIS A 35 -20.74 -14.49 0.25
C HIS A 35 -19.64 -13.42 0.14
N LEU A 36 -18.82 -13.53 -0.90
CA LEU A 36 -17.92 -12.47 -1.35
C LEU A 36 -18.43 -11.91 -2.66
N GLY A 37 -18.56 -10.58 -2.76
CA GLY A 37 -18.76 -9.91 -4.04
C GLY A 37 -17.52 -10.00 -4.92
N ASP A 38 -17.69 -9.81 -6.23
CA ASP A 38 -16.55 -9.87 -7.17
C ASP A 38 -15.43 -8.89 -6.78
N GLY A 39 -14.20 -9.38 -6.76
CA GLY A 39 -13.01 -8.67 -6.33
C GLY A 39 -12.90 -8.41 -4.82
N GLN A 40 -13.92 -8.75 -4.02
CA GLN A 40 -13.87 -8.64 -2.55
C GLN A 40 -12.89 -9.67 -2.00
N LEU A 41 -12.12 -9.26 -0.99
CA LEU A 41 -11.13 -10.12 -0.36
C LEU A 41 -11.42 -10.34 1.13
N LYS A 42 -11.09 -11.53 1.66
CA LYS A 42 -11.29 -11.86 3.09
C LYS A 42 -10.14 -12.70 3.62
N TYR A 43 -9.53 -12.27 4.73
CA TYR A 43 -8.49 -13.04 5.40
C TYR A 43 -9.07 -14.25 6.12
N VAL A 44 -8.44 -15.40 5.92
CA VAL A 44 -8.80 -16.67 6.57
C VAL A 44 -7.72 -17.22 7.48
N PHE A 45 -6.51 -16.67 7.42
CA PHE A 45 -5.43 -16.94 8.36
C PHE A 45 -4.46 -15.75 8.41
N GLY A 46 -3.98 -15.41 9.62
CA GLY A 46 -3.08 -14.26 9.82
C GLY A 46 -3.77 -12.91 9.76
N LEU A 47 -2.97 -11.84 9.84
CA LEU A 47 -3.41 -10.46 9.64
C LEU A 47 -2.83 -9.92 8.32
N PRO A 48 -3.37 -8.82 7.76
CA PRO A 48 -2.76 -8.16 6.62
C PRO A 48 -1.30 -7.81 6.90
N GLN A 49 -0.41 -7.93 5.90
CA GLN A 49 1.03 -7.65 5.99
C GLN A 49 1.85 -8.69 6.79
N ASP A 50 1.21 -9.79 7.20
CA ASP A 50 1.90 -10.92 7.81
C ASP A 50 2.38 -11.90 6.75
N ASP A 51 3.68 -12.21 6.84
CA ASP A 51 4.27 -13.33 6.14
C ASP A 51 3.56 -14.64 6.51
N GLY A 52 3.07 -15.32 5.47
CA GLY A 52 2.29 -16.54 5.56
C GLY A 52 0.80 -16.33 5.88
N ALA A 53 0.30 -15.10 5.93
CA ALA A 53 -1.13 -14.83 5.97
C ALA A 53 -1.81 -15.34 4.70
N ILE A 54 -3.05 -15.80 4.82
CA ILE A 54 -3.82 -16.35 3.70
C ILE A 54 -5.15 -15.63 3.63
N TYR A 55 -5.46 -15.12 2.44
CA TYR A 55 -6.73 -14.47 2.14
C TYR A 55 -7.39 -15.10 0.91
N GLN A 56 -8.71 -14.96 0.82
CA GLN A 56 -9.54 -15.44 -0.27
C GLN A 56 -10.03 -14.24 -1.08
N VAL A 57 -10.18 -14.39 -2.38
CA VAL A 57 -10.77 -13.38 -3.27
C VAL A 57 -11.83 -14.07 -4.13
N CYS A 58 -12.96 -13.42 -4.34
CA CYS A 58 -13.87 -13.81 -5.41
C CYS A 58 -13.36 -13.24 -6.73
N VAL A 59 -13.00 -14.11 -7.68
CA VAL A 59 -12.56 -13.72 -9.02
C VAL A 59 -13.50 -14.38 -10.01
N ASP A 60 -14.36 -13.59 -10.67
CA ASP A 60 -15.30 -14.07 -11.69
C ASP A 60 -16.18 -15.24 -11.18
N GLY A 61 -16.63 -15.16 -9.92
CA GLY A 61 -17.45 -16.19 -9.28
C GLY A 61 -16.68 -17.42 -8.80
N VAL A 62 -15.35 -17.41 -8.86
CA VAL A 62 -14.48 -18.47 -8.34
C VAL A 62 -13.71 -17.99 -7.12
N LEU A 63 -13.87 -18.70 -6.00
CA LEU A 63 -13.12 -18.42 -4.77
C LEU A 63 -11.65 -18.88 -4.93
N THR A 64 -10.73 -17.92 -4.90
CA THR A 64 -9.29 -18.16 -5.06
C THR A 64 -8.53 -17.71 -3.81
N CYS A 65 -7.60 -18.53 -3.31
CA CYS A 65 -6.79 -18.20 -2.13
C CYS A 65 -5.36 -17.81 -2.50
N TYR A 66 -4.83 -16.84 -1.75
CA TYR A 66 -3.49 -16.30 -1.92
C TYR A 66 -2.76 -16.28 -0.58
N GLU A 67 -1.44 -16.41 -0.62
CA GLU A 67 -0.56 -16.30 0.54
C GLU A 67 0.39 -15.12 0.38
N GLU A 68 0.43 -14.28 1.42
CA GLU A 68 1.38 -13.17 1.53
C GLU A 68 2.75 -13.63 2.01
N ASP A 69 3.78 -12.87 1.64
CA ASP A 69 5.15 -13.02 2.16
C ASP A 69 5.65 -11.78 2.93
N GLY A 70 4.77 -10.82 3.20
CA GLY A 70 5.09 -9.58 3.93
C GLY A 70 5.83 -8.52 3.10
N THR A 71 5.64 -8.55 1.78
CA THR A 71 6.17 -7.58 0.81
C THR A 71 5.10 -6.58 0.39
N ALA A 72 5.45 -5.29 0.40
CA ALA A 72 4.60 -4.23 -0.15
C ALA A 72 4.89 -4.02 -1.65
N ASP A 73 3.89 -3.58 -2.42
CA ASP A 73 3.96 -3.25 -3.86
C ASP A 73 4.19 -4.40 -4.84
N SER A 74 4.20 -5.65 -4.34
CA SER A 74 4.31 -6.78 -5.23
C SER A 74 3.11 -6.89 -6.18
N ASP A 75 3.38 -7.13 -7.46
CA ASP A 75 2.35 -7.31 -8.50
C ASP A 75 1.40 -8.49 -8.21
N VAL A 76 1.91 -9.57 -7.60
CA VAL A 76 1.15 -10.81 -7.38
C VAL A 76 1.56 -11.55 -6.10
N ASP A 77 0.55 -11.90 -5.31
CA ASP A 77 0.67 -12.88 -4.22
C ASP A 77 0.54 -14.32 -4.75
N ALA A 78 1.12 -15.28 -4.03
CA ALA A 78 1.16 -16.66 -4.49
C ALA A 78 -0.19 -17.36 -4.32
N THR A 79 -0.76 -17.92 -5.40
CA THR A 79 -1.97 -18.74 -5.33
C THR A 79 -1.69 -20.02 -4.53
N VAL A 80 -2.56 -20.33 -3.57
CA VAL A 80 -2.47 -21.52 -2.71
C VAL A 80 -3.80 -22.24 -2.61
N ASP A 81 -3.78 -23.51 -2.20
CA ASP A 81 -4.99 -24.24 -1.83
C ASP A 81 -5.59 -23.63 -0.55
N CYS A 82 -6.87 -23.25 -0.58
CA CYS A 82 -7.59 -22.67 0.55
C CYS A 82 -7.53 -23.53 1.83
N ARG A 83 -7.44 -24.87 1.69
CA ARG A 83 -7.32 -25.80 2.83
C ARG A 83 -6.03 -25.62 3.62
N LYS A 84 -5.01 -24.97 3.03
CA LYS A 84 -3.77 -24.60 3.73
C LYS A 84 -4.04 -23.74 4.96
N ALA A 85 -5.04 -22.85 4.89
CA ALA A 85 -5.42 -22.01 6.02
C ALA A 85 -5.93 -22.83 7.22
N GLU A 86 -6.78 -23.84 6.98
CA GLU A 86 -7.30 -24.74 8.03
C GLU A 86 -6.17 -25.53 8.70
N ALA A 87 -5.19 -25.99 7.93
CA ALA A 87 -4.02 -26.66 8.46
C ALA A 87 -3.18 -25.74 9.37
N LYS A 88 -3.03 -24.46 9.01
CA LYS A 88 -2.30 -23.46 9.80
C LYS A 88 -3.06 -22.99 11.05
N ARG A 89 -4.40 -23.05 11.08
CA ARG A 89 -5.23 -22.71 12.25
C ARG A 89 -5.03 -23.65 13.46
N ARG A 90 -4.34 -24.79 13.29
CA ARG A 90 -4.17 -25.82 14.33
C ARG A 90 -3.13 -25.49 15.42
N LEU A 91 -2.62 -24.26 15.47
CA LEU A 91 -1.69 -23.81 16.52
C LEU A 91 -2.15 -22.46 17.06
N GLY A 92 -2.76 -22.49 18.24
CA GLY A 92 -3.02 -21.29 19.02
C GLY A 92 -1.72 -20.78 19.63
N LEU A 93 -1.15 -19.73 19.05
CA LEU A 93 -0.15 -18.92 19.74
C LEU A 93 -0.33 -17.46 19.32
N ALA A 94 -0.73 -16.64 20.29
CA ALA A 94 -0.66 -15.20 20.16
C ALA A 94 0.81 -14.81 19.97
N THR A 95 1.10 -14.06 18.89
CA THR A 95 2.45 -13.60 18.59
C THR A 95 2.65 -12.18 19.09
N ASP A 96 3.79 -11.89 19.70
CA ASP A 96 4.22 -10.55 20.14
C ASP A 96 4.66 -9.65 18.96
N ARG A 97 3.92 -9.65 17.84
CA ARG A 97 4.29 -8.92 16.62
C ARG A 97 4.09 -7.40 16.73
N LYS A 98 4.24 -6.83 17.93
CA LYS A 98 4.19 -5.39 18.14
C LYS A 98 5.53 -4.79 17.72
N ARG A 99 5.62 -4.54 16.41
CA ARG A 99 6.52 -3.60 15.71
C ARG A 99 7.80 -4.20 15.14
N ARG A 100 7.85 -4.29 13.81
CA ARG A 100 9.05 -4.59 13.00
C ARG A 100 9.84 -3.29 12.78
N LEU A 101 10.31 -2.63 13.84
CA LEU A 101 11.08 -1.39 13.72
C LEU A 101 12.57 -1.67 13.79
N TRP A 102 13.35 -0.91 13.02
CA TRP A 102 14.80 -1.00 13.07
C TRP A 102 15.32 -0.45 14.42
N PRO A 103 16.22 -1.19 15.11
CA PRO A 103 16.83 -0.71 16.35
C PRO A 103 17.51 0.64 16.16
N MET A 104 17.31 1.54 17.13
CA MET A 104 17.85 2.90 17.12
C MET A 104 17.56 3.69 15.84
N ALA A 105 16.39 3.46 15.21
CA ALA A 105 16.02 4.11 13.96
C ALA A 105 17.06 3.96 12.84
N THR A 106 17.82 2.86 12.85
CA THR A 106 18.96 2.65 11.96
C THR A 106 18.73 1.46 11.03
N LEU A 107 18.52 1.75 9.75
CA LEU A 107 18.42 0.75 8.69
C LEU A 107 19.81 0.49 8.10
N CYS A 108 20.20 -0.78 8.03
CA CYS A 108 21.42 -1.17 7.33
C CYS A 108 21.12 -1.72 5.95
N TYR A 109 21.96 -1.42 4.97
CA TYR A 109 21.75 -1.88 3.59
C TYR A 109 23.02 -2.37 2.91
N LYS A 110 22.82 -3.09 1.81
CA LYS A 110 23.83 -3.46 0.83
C LYS A 110 23.24 -3.31 -0.57
N LEU A 111 24.01 -2.75 -1.50
CA LEU A 111 23.67 -2.78 -2.92
C LEU A 111 24.16 -4.11 -3.49
N ASP A 112 23.24 -5.00 -3.84
CA ASP A 112 23.56 -6.34 -4.36
C ASP A 112 23.49 -6.43 -5.90
N ALA A 113 22.75 -5.52 -6.54
CA ALA A 113 22.72 -5.40 -8.00
C ALA A 113 23.85 -4.50 -8.56
N PRO A 114 24.25 -4.71 -9.83
CA PRO A 114 25.26 -3.89 -10.51
C PRO A 114 24.67 -2.56 -11.01
N PHE A 115 24.14 -1.75 -10.09
CA PHE A 115 23.66 -0.40 -10.40
C PHE A 115 24.74 0.45 -11.05
N ASP A 116 24.36 1.22 -12.07
CA ASP A 116 25.24 2.19 -12.70
C ASP A 116 25.48 3.42 -11.80
N GLU A 117 26.34 4.34 -12.24
CA GLU A 117 26.68 5.52 -11.44
C GLU A 117 25.50 6.48 -11.24
N ARG A 118 24.61 6.60 -12.23
CA ARG A 118 23.40 7.44 -12.14
C ARG A 118 22.43 6.83 -11.14
N GLU A 119 22.18 5.54 -11.24
CA GLU A 119 21.31 4.79 -10.33
C GLU A 119 21.83 4.86 -8.89
N ARG A 120 23.13 4.63 -8.66
CA ARG A 120 23.75 4.77 -7.33
C ARG A 120 23.60 6.16 -6.75
N ARG A 121 23.78 7.22 -7.57
CA ARG A 121 23.56 8.60 -7.13
C ARG A 121 22.11 8.86 -6.77
N THR A 122 21.15 8.34 -7.55
CA THR A 122 19.72 8.46 -7.24
C THR A 122 19.38 7.78 -5.92
N ILE A 123 19.88 6.55 -5.70
CA ILE A 123 19.68 5.81 -4.45
C ILE A 123 20.29 6.56 -3.27
N GLN A 124 21.53 7.04 -3.39
CA GLN A 124 22.19 7.78 -2.33
C GLN A 124 21.44 9.08 -1.99
N ARG A 125 21.01 9.85 -3.00
CA ARG A 125 20.23 11.07 -2.78
C ARG A 125 18.91 10.81 -2.06
N ALA A 126 18.22 9.71 -2.40
CA ALA A 126 17.02 9.29 -1.70
C ALA A 126 17.28 9.05 -0.21
N MET A 127 18.35 8.33 0.10
CA MET A 127 18.77 8.03 1.47
C MET A 127 19.15 9.30 2.23
N ASP A 128 19.96 10.18 1.62
CA ASP A 128 20.43 11.42 2.23
C ASP A 128 19.25 12.35 2.57
N GLU A 129 18.27 12.46 1.66
CA GLU A 129 17.07 13.28 1.88
C GLU A 129 16.18 12.71 2.98
N ILE A 130 15.96 11.39 3.04
CA ILE A 130 15.23 10.76 4.15
C ILE A 130 15.94 11.04 5.48
N VAL A 131 17.26 10.83 5.55
CA VAL A 131 18.07 11.05 6.75
C VAL A 131 18.01 12.51 7.19
N ALA A 132 18.20 13.45 6.24
CA ALA A 132 18.21 14.89 6.52
C ALA A 132 16.85 15.39 7.02
N SER A 133 15.77 14.92 6.41
CA SER A 133 14.41 15.41 6.70
C SER A 133 13.79 14.78 7.95
N THR A 134 14.19 13.55 8.31
CA THR A 134 13.53 12.80 9.39
C THR A 134 14.41 12.49 10.61
N GLY A 135 15.73 12.44 10.46
CA GLY A 135 16.66 12.07 11.52
C GLY A 135 16.85 10.56 11.73
N VAL A 136 16.22 9.69 10.93
CA VAL A 136 16.59 8.26 10.90
C VAL A 136 18.01 8.09 10.35
N ALA A 137 18.62 6.93 10.58
CA ALA A 137 19.93 6.60 10.02
C ALA A 137 19.83 5.49 8.95
N ILE A 138 20.58 5.67 7.87
CA ILE A 138 20.78 4.65 6.83
C ILE A 138 22.28 4.41 6.67
N LEU A 139 22.72 3.18 6.92
CA LEU A 139 24.13 2.82 6.92
C LEU A 139 24.39 1.64 5.98
N ASP A 140 25.41 1.75 5.14
CA ASP A 140 25.95 0.56 4.49
C ASP A 140 26.61 -0.37 5.52
N LEU A 141 26.87 -1.62 5.15
CA LEU A 141 27.48 -2.60 6.04
C LEU A 141 28.89 -2.19 6.54
N ALA A 142 29.66 -1.42 5.78
CA ALA A 142 30.98 -0.97 6.21
C ALA A 142 30.85 0.10 7.31
N ARG A 143 29.96 1.08 7.12
CA ARG A 143 29.62 2.11 8.10
C ARG A 143 28.99 1.51 9.36
N CYS A 144 28.14 0.49 9.23
CA CYS A 144 27.61 -0.22 10.38
C CYS A 144 28.75 -0.85 11.21
N LYS A 145 29.65 -1.59 10.57
CA LYS A 145 30.78 -2.26 11.25
C LYS A 145 31.76 -1.29 11.91
N ALA A 146 31.90 -0.10 11.34
CA ALA A 146 32.72 0.98 11.89
C ALA A 146 32.01 1.78 13.01
N SER A 147 30.70 1.60 13.20
CA SER A 147 29.94 2.32 14.21
C SER A 147 30.32 1.88 15.63
N PRO A 148 30.47 2.82 16.59
CA PRO A 148 30.63 2.46 18.00
C PRO A 148 29.39 1.78 18.59
N HIS A 149 28.23 1.90 17.95
CA HIS A 149 26.96 1.30 18.36
C HIS A 149 26.63 0.00 17.61
N ARG A 150 27.59 -0.60 16.88
CA ARG A 150 27.34 -1.74 15.97
C ARG A 150 26.52 -2.88 16.59
N ASP A 151 26.73 -3.18 17.88
CA ASP A 151 26.07 -4.29 18.57
C ASP A 151 24.58 -3.98 18.87
N ALA A 152 24.21 -2.70 18.93
CA ALA A 152 22.87 -2.22 19.21
C ALA A 152 22.03 -1.91 17.94
N ILE A 153 22.67 -1.85 16.77
CA ILE A 153 22.01 -1.55 15.49
C ILE A 153 22.02 -2.79 14.57
N CYS A 154 20.97 -2.93 13.76
CA CYS A 154 20.94 -3.90 12.66
C CYS A 154 21.30 -5.35 13.06
N GLY A 155 21.00 -5.75 14.31
CA GLY A 155 21.35 -7.08 14.82
C GLY A 155 22.86 -7.34 14.82
N GLY A 156 23.70 -6.39 15.23
CA GLY A 156 25.15 -6.54 15.17
C GLY A 156 25.70 -6.42 13.75
N CYS A 157 25.06 -5.61 12.90
CA CYS A 157 25.32 -5.52 11.45
C CYS A 157 25.09 -6.83 10.67
N ALA A 158 24.45 -7.84 11.27
CA ALA A 158 24.10 -9.09 10.58
C ALA A 158 22.82 -8.96 9.74
N HIS A 159 21.91 -8.05 10.13
CA HIS A 159 20.65 -7.85 9.44
C HIS A 159 20.72 -6.60 8.56
N TYR A 160 20.26 -6.72 7.31
CA TYR A 160 20.35 -5.63 6.35
C TYR A 160 19.35 -5.82 5.21
N VAL A 161 18.99 -4.71 4.58
CA VAL A 161 18.26 -4.67 3.32
C VAL A 161 19.22 -4.90 2.16
N SER A 162 18.95 -5.92 1.35
CA SER A 162 19.57 -6.17 0.07
C SER A 162 18.78 -5.39 -0.99
N ILE A 163 19.40 -4.33 -1.51
CA ILE A 163 18.86 -3.52 -2.60
C ILE A 163 19.30 -4.15 -3.91
N ASP A 164 18.32 -4.68 -4.64
CA ASP A 164 18.49 -5.49 -5.84
C ASP A 164 17.79 -4.86 -7.06
N GLN A 165 18.02 -5.42 -8.24
CA GLN A 165 17.40 -5.05 -9.52
C GLN A 165 17.04 -6.32 -10.30
N GLU A 166 16.29 -7.19 -9.62
CA GLU A 166 15.75 -8.42 -10.19
C GLU A 166 14.63 -8.08 -11.18
N LYS A 167 14.94 -8.21 -12.48
CA LYS A 167 13.99 -7.93 -13.58
C LYS A 167 12.85 -8.97 -13.68
N ASN A 168 13.07 -10.16 -13.12
CA ASN A 168 12.19 -11.31 -13.25
C ASN A 168 11.61 -11.67 -11.89
N LYS A 169 10.70 -10.84 -11.37
CA LYS A 169 9.63 -11.15 -10.40
C LYS A 169 9.14 -9.86 -9.75
N ARG A 170 7.82 -9.69 -9.68
CA ARG A 170 7.12 -8.88 -8.65
C ARG A 170 7.30 -7.36 -8.65
N GLY A 171 7.87 -6.77 -9.69
CA GLY A 171 7.90 -5.31 -9.83
C GLY A 171 8.94 -4.62 -8.95
N THR A 172 8.69 -3.35 -8.62
CA THR A 172 9.44 -2.58 -7.61
C THR A 172 8.74 -2.78 -6.27
N TYR A 173 9.47 -3.22 -5.24
CA TYR A 173 8.88 -3.66 -3.98
C TYR A 173 9.87 -3.62 -2.82
N ALA A 174 9.34 -3.70 -1.60
CA ALA A 174 10.15 -3.86 -0.39
C ALA A 174 9.46 -4.74 0.66
N GLU A 175 10.24 -5.55 1.39
CA GLU A 175 9.74 -6.20 2.59
C GLU A 175 9.48 -5.17 3.71
N LEU A 176 8.33 -5.29 4.38
CA LEU A 176 7.84 -4.29 5.33
C LEU A 176 8.53 -4.38 6.71
N GLY A 177 9.21 -3.30 7.10
CA GLY A 177 9.85 -3.12 8.40
C GLY A 177 11.08 -4.01 8.62
N TYR A 178 11.60 -4.05 9.84
CA TYR A 178 12.73 -4.87 10.24
C TYR A 178 12.38 -6.36 10.35
N ARG A 179 12.92 -7.18 9.44
CA ARG A 179 12.61 -8.63 9.35
C ARG A 179 13.57 -9.52 10.13
N HIS A 180 14.46 -8.95 10.94
CA HIS A 180 15.45 -9.69 11.76
C HIS A 180 16.29 -10.70 10.96
N LYS A 181 16.64 -10.39 9.71
CA LYS A 181 17.39 -11.29 8.83
C LYS A 181 18.41 -10.54 7.97
N ALA A 182 19.42 -11.28 7.50
CA ALA A 182 20.32 -10.83 6.45
C ALA A 182 19.59 -10.84 5.09
N GLY A 183 19.85 -9.84 4.26
CA GLY A 183 19.36 -9.80 2.89
C GLY A 183 17.84 -9.69 2.75
N GLN A 184 17.19 -8.92 3.62
CA GLN A 184 15.80 -8.52 3.43
C GLN A 184 15.66 -7.80 2.09
N LYS A 185 14.67 -8.17 1.27
CA LYS A 185 14.62 -7.74 -0.13
C LYS A 185 13.99 -6.36 -0.30
N LEU A 186 14.63 -5.56 -1.13
CA LEU A 186 14.11 -4.32 -1.72
C LEU A 186 14.55 -4.32 -3.19
N ASN A 187 13.59 -4.34 -4.11
CA ASN A 187 13.86 -4.43 -5.54
C ASN A 187 13.56 -3.11 -6.23
N LEU A 188 14.52 -2.55 -6.95
CA LEU A 188 14.39 -1.30 -7.71
C LEU A 188 14.58 -1.57 -9.20
N LEU A 189 13.49 -1.67 -9.96
CA LEU A 189 13.58 -1.77 -11.41
C LEU A 189 14.15 -0.48 -12.02
N PRO A 190 14.78 -0.53 -13.22
CA PRO A 190 15.34 0.66 -13.86
C PRO A 190 14.36 1.83 -13.95
N MET A 191 13.09 1.55 -14.27
CA MET A 191 12.03 2.58 -14.35
C MET A 191 11.80 3.33 -13.04
N ALA A 192 12.02 2.70 -11.88
CA ALA A 192 11.91 3.34 -10.57
C ALA A 192 12.99 4.41 -10.34
N LEU A 193 14.07 4.36 -11.12
CA LEU A 193 15.23 5.25 -11.03
C LEU A 193 15.27 6.27 -12.17
N GLU A 194 14.34 6.20 -13.13
CA GLU A 194 14.30 7.08 -14.30
C GLU A 194 13.79 8.48 -13.95
N HIS A 195 12.72 8.57 -13.14
CA HIS A 195 11.98 9.81 -12.88
C HIS A 195 12.40 10.57 -11.61
N GLY A 196 13.49 10.14 -10.95
CA GLY A 196 14.01 10.80 -9.76
C GLY A 196 14.16 9.84 -8.60
N MET A 197 14.15 10.38 -7.38
CA MET A 197 14.43 9.64 -6.15
C MET A 197 13.18 9.19 -5.40
N GLY A 198 11.98 9.64 -5.78
CA GLY A 198 10.77 9.42 -4.99
C GLY A 198 10.34 7.96 -4.90
N THR A 199 10.43 7.17 -5.97
CA THR A 199 10.14 5.73 -5.87
C THR A 199 11.15 5.02 -4.96
N VAL A 200 12.42 5.41 -4.98
CA VAL A 200 13.41 4.85 -4.03
C VAL A 200 13.05 5.21 -2.59
N MET A 201 12.59 6.44 -2.34
CA MET A 201 12.14 6.85 -1.02
C MET A 201 10.93 6.03 -0.56
N HIS A 202 9.96 5.80 -1.44
CA HIS A 202 8.78 4.97 -1.18
C HIS A 202 9.18 3.57 -0.68
N GLU A 203 10.02 2.87 -1.43
CA GLU A 203 10.48 1.53 -1.04
C GLU A 203 11.31 1.52 0.25
N LEU A 204 12.12 2.56 0.48
CA LEU A 204 12.86 2.70 1.73
C LEU A 204 11.93 2.93 2.93
N LEU A 205 10.84 3.71 2.77
CA LEU A 205 9.83 3.88 3.81
C LEU A 205 9.13 2.56 4.15
N HIS A 206 8.84 1.72 3.16
CA HIS A 206 8.39 0.34 3.42
C HIS A 206 9.40 -0.46 4.24
N ALA A 207 10.69 -0.41 3.89
CA ALA A 207 11.72 -1.08 4.67
C ALA A 207 11.84 -0.53 6.10
N PHE A 208 11.50 0.75 6.33
CA PHE A 208 11.36 1.35 7.66
C PHE A 208 10.07 0.96 8.39
N GLY A 209 9.11 0.30 7.73
CA GLY A 209 7.85 -0.17 8.31
C GLY A 209 6.67 0.77 8.10
N VAL A 210 6.79 1.75 7.21
CA VAL A 210 5.66 2.58 6.79
C VAL A 210 4.86 1.82 5.73
N ILE A 211 3.54 1.75 5.91
CA ILE A 211 2.63 1.12 4.95
C ILE A 211 2.02 2.18 4.03
N HIS A 212 1.28 1.75 3.01
CA HIS A 212 0.60 2.68 2.12
C HIS A 212 -0.45 3.53 2.85
N GLU A 213 -0.50 4.80 2.46
CA GLU A 213 -1.34 5.80 3.12
C GLU A 213 -2.83 5.55 2.90
N HIS A 214 -3.20 4.94 1.76
CA HIS A 214 -4.59 4.63 1.47
C HIS A 214 -5.16 3.52 2.36
N ALA A 215 -4.30 2.69 2.98
CA ALA A 215 -4.71 1.68 3.95
C ALA A 215 -4.99 2.29 5.34
N HIS A 216 -4.67 3.58 5.55
CA HIS A 216 -4.89 4.28 6.81
C HIS A 216 -6.37 4.24 7.23
N PRO A 217 -6.70 4.04 8.52
CA PRO A 217 -8.10 3.92 8.98
C PRO A 217 -8.97 5.15 8.72
N ALA A 218 -8.35 6.33 8.63
CA ALA A 218 -9.00 7.60 8.29
C ALA A 218 -8.82 8.01 6.82
N SER A 219 -8.42 7.07 5.95
CA SER A 219 -8.28 7.32 4.51
C SER A 219 -9.60 7.81 3.92
N GLU A 220 -9.54 8.87 3.12
CA GLU A 220 -10.68 9.36 2.35
C GLU A 220 -10.75 8.71 0.96
N ALA A 221 -9.74 7.94 0.56
CA ALA A 221 -9.68 7.29 -0.75
C ALA A 221 -10.54 6.03 -0.80
N ILE A 222 -11.20 5.80 -1.94
CA ILE A 222 -12.01 4.61 -2.20
C ILE A 222 -11.31 3.70 -3.20
N VAL A 223 -11.28 2.38 -2.91
CA VAL A 223 -10.63 1.38 -3.75
C VAL A 223 -11.60 0.83 -4.79
N LEU A 224 -11.20 0.83 -6.05
CA LEU A 224 -12.02 0.40 -7.18
C LEU A 224 -11.75 -1.08 -7.52
N ARG A 225 -12.28 -2.00 -6.71
CA ARG A 225 -11.97 -3.44 -6.81
C ARG A 225 -12.30 -4.10 -8.17
N GLY A 226 -13.22 -3.51 -8.94
CA GLY A 226 -13.60 -3.93 -10.30
C GLY A 226 -12.80 -3.24 -11.42
N GLN A 227 -11.69 -2.59 -11.11
CA GLN A 227 -10.77 -1.96 -12.07
C GLN A 227 -9.37 -2.56 -11.95
N PHE A 228 -8.47 -2.16 -12.84
CA PHE A 228 -7.06 -2.51 -12.74
C PHE A 228 -6.47 -1.94 -11.44
N LEU A 229 -5.95 -2.83 -10.59
CA LEU A 229 -5.17 -2.48 -9.41
C LEU A 229 -3.68 -2.53 -9.79
N GLY A 230 -2.92 -1.52 -9.39
CA GLY A 230 -1.49 -1.40 -9.72
C GLY A 230 -0.58 -2.35 -8.93
N ALA A 231 -1.12 -3.10 -7.98
CA ALA A 231 -0.43 -4.06 -7.13
C ALA A 231 -1.41 -5.17 -6.71
N SER A 232 -0.93 -6.21 -6.02
CA SER A 232 -1.80 -7.27 -5.51
C SER A 232 -2.89 -6.72 -4.57
N ARG A 233 -4.04 -7.39 -4.51
CA ARG A 233 -5.21 -6.93 -3.74
C ARG A 233 -4.93 -6.75 -2.24
N SER A 234 -4.03 -7.55 -1.66
CA SER A 234 -3.64 -7.44 -0.25
C SER A 234 -3.02 -6.08 0.09
N ASN A 235 -2.35 -5.43 -0.87
CA ASN A 235 -1.81 -4.08 -0.71
C ASN A 235 -2.89 -3.01 -0.50
N TYR A 236 -4.15 -3.30 -0.88
CA TYR A 236 -5.30 -2.40 -0.75
C TYR A 236 -6.12 -2.62 0.53
N MET A 237 -5.67 -3.53 1.38
CA MET A 237 -6.37 -3.88 2.62
C MET A 237 -6.25 -2.76 3.65
N PRO A 238 -7.36 -2.20 4.18
CA PRO A 238 -7.30 -1.27 5.29
C PRO A 238 -6.65 -1.90 6.53
N ILE A 239 -5.88 -1.10 7.25
CA ILE A 239 -5.41 -1.42 8.60
C ILE A 239 -6.37 -0.87 9.66
N LYS A 240 -6.41 -1.51 10.82
CA LYS A 240 -7.34 -1.13 11.91
C LYS A 240 -6.80 -0.04 12.83
N GLU A 241 -5.48 -0.02 13.03
CA GLU A 241 -4.80 0.87 13.97
C GLU A 241 -3.66 1.58 13.26
N ALA A 242 -3.64 2.91 13.34
CA ALA A 242 -2.54 3.73 12.85
C ALA A 242 -1.87 4.49 14.00
N PHE A 243 -0.55 4.62 13.92
CA PHE A 243 0.25 5.28 14.95
C PHE A 243 0.19 6.81 14.84
N VAL A 244 0.06 7.31 13.61
CA VAL A 244 -0.36 8.67 13.30
C VAL A 244 -1.81 8.61 12.88
N THR A 245 -2.64 9.52 13.38
CA THR A 245 -4.09 9.54 13.13
C THR A 245 -4.49 10.48 11.98
N GLN A 246 -3.56 11.30 11.51
CA GLN A 246 -3.80 12.27 10.45
C GLN A 246 -3.44 11.64 9.11
N TYR A 247 -4.46 11.42 8.27
CA TYR A 247 -4.32 10.96 6.90
C TYR A 247 -3.70 12.07 6.02
N ASP A 248 -2.78 11.72 5.13
CA ASP A 248 -2.11 12.63 4.20
C ASP A 248 -2.28 12.24 2.72
N ILE A 249 -3.22 12.87 2.03
CA ILE A 249 -3.44 12.67 0.58
C ILE A 249 -2.21 12.96 -0.31
N HIS A 250 -1.22 13.71 0.19
CA HIS A 250 0.01 14.03 -0.54
C HIS A 250 1.16 13.08 -0.20
N SER A 251 0.92 12.09 0.67
CA SER A 251 1.94 11.13 1.06
C SER A 251 2.56 10.47 -0.17
N ILE A 252 3.88 10.34 -0.17
CA ILE A 252 4.59 9.54 -1.16
C ILE A 252 4.17 8.06 -1.09
N MET A 253 3.62 7.64 0.06
CA MET A 253 3.08 6.30 0.30
C MET A 253 1.64 6.14 -0.21
N HIS A 254 1.05 7.17 -0.81
CA HIS A 254 -0.26 7.04 -1.43
C HIS A 254 -0.15 6.38 -2.81
N TYR A 255 -1.12 5.53 -3.16
CA TYR A 255 -1.27 5.02 -4.53
C TYR A 255 -1.95 6.04 -5.43
N GLY A 256 -1.64 6.01 -6.72
CA GLY A 256 -2.34 6.77 -7.76
C GLY A 256 -3.18 5.91 -8.70
N VAL A 257 -3.13 4.58 -8.55
CA VAL A 257 -3.80 3.61 -9.43
C VAL A 257 -4.71 2.71 -8.60
N GLY A 258 -5.85 2.32 -9.14
CA GLY A 258 -6.80 1.41 -8.47
C GLY A 258 -7.66 2.05 -7.38
N LEU A 259 -7.51 3.35 -7.13
CA LEU A 259 -8.28 4.11 -6.14
C LEU A 259 -8.50 5.57 -6.57
N CYS A 260 -9.37 6.28 -5.87
CA CYS A 260 -9.64 7.70 -6.11
C CYS A 260 -10.21 8.40 -4.87
N LEU A 261 -10.24 9.73 -4.86
CA LEU A 261 -11.06 10.48 -3.90
C LEU A 261 -12.52 10.55 -4.38
N PRO A 262 -13.52 10.37 -3.49
CA PRO A 262 -14.92 10.43 -3.86
C PRO A 262 -15.40 11.86 -4.10
N ILE A 263 -16.37 12.02 -5.01
CA ILE A 263 -17.12 13.28 -5.22
C ILE A 263 -17.94 13.62 -3.97
N ASP A 264 -18.69 12.64 -3.45
CA ASP A 264 -19.52 12.79 -2.25
C ASP A 264 -18.85 12.10 -1.06
N LYS A 265 -18.30 12.90 -0.16
CA LYS A 265 -17.62 12.43 1.06
C LYS A 265 -18.60 12.03 2.18
N SER A 266 -19.89 12.23 2.01
CA SER A 266 -20.91 11.84 2.99
C SER A 266 -21.33 10.37 2.86
N VAL A 267 -21.01 9.74 1.72
CA VAL A 267 -21.33 8.33 1.46
C VAL A 267 -20.31 7.43 2.14
N LYS A 268 -20.80 6.44 2.89
CA LYS A 268 -19.99 5.33 3.41
C LYS A 268 -19.70 4.33 2.28
N PHE A 269 -18.52 4.42 1.70
CA PHE A 269 -18.07 3.47 0.68
C PHE A 269 -17.49 2.20 1.31
N CYS A 270 -17.67 1.06 0.65
CA CYS A 270 -17.09 -0.20 1.08
C CYS A 270 -15.58 -0.22 0.86
N THR A 271 -14.84 -0.72 1.84
CA THR A 271 -13.44 -1.12 1.67
C THR A 271 -13.34 -2.42 0.87
N ILE A 272 -12.12 -2.83 0.48
CA ILE A 272 -11.92 -4.01 -0.38
C ILE A 272 -12.37 -5.33 0.28
N ASP A 273 -12.48 -5.37 1.60
CA ASP A 273 -13.01 -6.49 2.41
C ASP A 273 -14.50 -6.42 2.73
N GLN A 274 -15.18 -5.34 2.34
CA GLN A 274 -16.59 -5.11 2.62
C GLN A 274 -17.48 -5.29 1.39
N ASN A 275 -18.77 -5.46 1.62
CA ASN A 275 -19.80 -5.44 0.59
C ASN A 275 -21.09 -4.77 1.11
N GLU A 276 -22.14 -4.81 0.31
CA GLU A 276 -23.42 -4.18 0.59
C GLU A 276 -24.05 -4.64 1.93
N ASP A 277 -23.76 -5.86 2.39
CA ASP A 277 -24.24 -6.38 3.67
C ASP A 277 -23.63 -5.63 4.87
N ASP A 278 -22.49 -4.95 4.68
CA ASP A 278 -21.84 -4.09 5.68
C ASP A 278 -22.45 -2.67 5.75
N GLY A 279 -23.56 -2.44 5.01
CA GLY A 279 -24.28 -1.17 4.97
C GLY A 279 -23.46 -0.04 4.33
N CYS A 280 -22.69 -0.37 3.30
CA CYS A 280 -21.87 0.56 2.54
C CYS A 280 -22.17 0.47 1.04
N VAL A 281 -21.69 1.45 0.26
CA VAL A 281 -21.83 1.49 -1.20
C VAL A 281 -20.53 0.97 -1.82
N VAL A 282 -20.61 -0.04 -2.69
CA VAL A 282 -19.44 -0.53 -3.43
C VAL A 282 -18.89 0.59 -4.34
N PRO A 283 -17.59 0.94 -4.25
CA PRO A 283 -16.98 1.95 -5.10
C PRO A 283 -17.07 1.63 -6.59
N GLU A 284 -17.33 2.67 -7.39
CA GLU A 284 -17.34 2.60 -8.85
C GLU A 284 -16.69 3.86 -9.41
N LYS A 285 -16.21 3.80 -10.66
CA LYS A 285 -15.51 4.92 -11.30
C LYS A 285 -16.34 6.22 -11.32
N ARG A 286 -17.67 6.11 -11.41
CA ARG A 286 -18.58 7.28 -11.38
C ARG A 286 -18.58 8.04 -10.04
N HIS A 287 -18.12 7.40 -8.95
CA HIS A 287 -18.02 8.01 -7.63
C HIS A 287 -16.74 8.83 -7.46
N CYS A 288 -15.78 8.72 -8.39
CA CYS A 288 -14.48 9.40 -8.30
C CYS A 288 -14.54 10.86 -8.74
N ASP A 289 -13.90 11.73 -7.98
CA ASP A 289 -13.55 13.08 -8.42
C ASP A 289 -12.19 13.03 -9.14
N PRO A 290 -12.16 13.12 -10.48
CA PRO A 290 -10.92 12.99 -11.24
C PRO A 290 -9.96 14.15 -10.99
N VAL A 291 -10.46 15.35 -10.65
CA VAL A 291 -9.64 16.53 -10.42
C VAL A 291 -8.98 16.44 -9.04
N ALA A 292 -9.78 16.17 -8.01
CA ALA A 292 -9.27 16.01 -6.65
C ALA A 292 -8.31 14.83 -6.52
N SER A 293 -8.52 13.76 -7.31
CA SER A 293 -7.66 12.56 -7.27
C SER A 293 -6.28 12.77 -7.90
N THR A 294 -6.04 13.86 -8.64
CA THR A 294 -4.73 14.11 -9.30
C THR A 294 -3.56 14.26 -8.33
N VAL A 295 -3.85 14.58 -7.06
CA VAL A 295 -2.87 14.69 -5.99
C VAL A 295 -2.31 13.35 -5.52
N LEU A 296 -3.08 12.28 -5.70
CA LEU A 296 -2.75 10.97 -5.19
C LEU A 296 -1.62 10.36 -6.04
N GLY A 297 -0.72 9.62 -5.39
CA GLY A 297 0.33 8.88 -6.10
C GLY A 297 1.53 9.73 -6.53
N GLN A 298 1.70 10.93 -6.00
CA GLN A 298 2.91 11.72 -6.25
C GLN A 298 4.18 10.92 -5.88
N ARG A 299 5.25 11.11 -6.66
CA ARG A 299 6.58 10.48 -6.46
C ARG A 299 7.71 11.53 -6.58
N ASP A 300 7.42 12.76 -6.19
CA ASP A 300 8.37 13.87 -6.25
C ASP A 300 9.29 13.88 -5.02
N GLY A 301 8.73 13.57 -3.84
CA GLY A 301 9.47 13.53 -2.58
C GLY A 301 8.58 13.31 -1.36
N LEU A 302 9.18 13.35 -0.17
CA LEU A 302 8.46 13.20 1.09
C LEU A 302 7.51 14.38 1.32
N SER A 303 6.28 14.07 1.72
CA SER A 303 5.36 15.07 2.24
C SER A 303 5.70 15.45 3.69
N SER A 304 5.11 16.54 4.18
CA SER A 304 5.16 16.90 5.59
C SER A 304 4.59 15.79 6.49
N GLY A 305 3.55 15.08 6.01
CA GLY A 305 2.97 13.94 6.71
C GLY A 305 3.94 12.76 6.79
N ASP A 306 4.64 12.43 5.70
CA ASP A 306 5.62 11.33 5.66
C ASP A 306 6.76 11.55 6.67
N ILE A 307 7.33 12.77 6.68
CA ILE A 307 8.41 13.15 7.60
C ILE A 307 7.96 12.98 9.05
N ARG A 308 6.79 13.57 9.37
CA ARG A 308 6.22 13.53 10.71
C ARG A 308 5.86 12.11 11.14
N ASN A 309 5.35 11.30 10.22
CA ASN A 309 4.98 9.90 10.48
C ASN A 309 6.21 9.08 10.84
N LEU A 310 7.28 9.16 10.05
CA LEU A 310 8.50 8.42 10.32
C LEU A 310 9.16 8.86 11.64
N GLN A 311 9.21 10.16 11.93
CA GLN A 311 9.72 10.69 13.21
C GLN A 311 8.96 10.12 14.40
N ILE A 312 7.63 10.19 14.35
CA ILE A 312 6.78 9.67 15.42
C ILE A 312 6.97 8.16 15.56
N LEU A 313 6.94 7.41 14.45
CA LEU A 313 7.11 5.96 14.43
C LEU A 313 8.37 5.50 15.15
N TYR A 314 9.47 6.24 14.99
CA TYR A 314 10.77 5.96 15.60
C TYR A 314 11.05 6.72 16.90
N GLY A 315 10.09 7.49 17.42
CA GLY A 315 10.24 8.27 18.66
C GLY A 315 11.27 9.39 18.57
N LEU A 316 11.48 9.94 17.37
CA LEU A 316 12.37 11.07 17.10
C LEU A 316 11.66 12.40 17.38
N GLU A 317 12.45 13.47 17.55
CA GLU A 317 11.91 14.82 17.66
C GLU A 317 11.18 15.21 16.36
N THR A 318 9.95 15.71 16.50
CA THR A 318 9.16 16.11 15.33
C THR A 318 9.60 17.48 14.85
N THR A 319 10.10 17.57 13.62
CA THR A 319 10.46 18.85 12.98
C THR A 319 9.29 19.49 12.23
N VAL A 320 8.19 18.73 12.06
CA VAL A 320 6.98 19.14 11.35
C VAL A 320 5.77 19.08 12.28
N THR A 321 5.00 20.16 12.31
CA THR A 321 3.78 20.30 13.11
C THR A 321 2.56 19.70 12.40
N ARG A 322 1.51 19.36 13.17
CA ARG A 322 0.20 18.97 12.59
C ARG A 322 -0.42 20.05 11.71
N HIS A 323 -0.13 21.32 12.02
CA HIS A 323 -0.63 22.46 11.25
C HIS A 323 0.01 22.50 9.87
N GLU A 324 1.32 22.28 9.75
CA GLU A 324 2.01 22.24 8.45
C GLU A 324 1.47 21.12 7.56
N VAL A 325 1.23 19.93 8.13
CA VAL A 325 0.55 18.83 7.41
C VAL A 325 -0.85 19.27 6.93
N ALA A 326 -1.63 19.93 7.77
CA ALA A 326 -2.96 20.42 7.38
C ALA A 326 -2.92 21.56 6.34
N VAL A 327 -1.92 22.43 6.40
CA VAL A 327 -1.72 23.51 5.43
C VAL A 327 -1.41 22.93 4.05
N GLN A 328 -0.52 21.94 3.97
CA GLN A 328 -0.23 21.23 2.73
C GLN A 328 -1.51 20.65 2.10
N GLN A 329 -2.37 20.03 2.92
CA GLN A 329 -3.65 19.48 2.48
C GLN A 329 -4.65 20.55 1.96
N THR A 330 -4.63 21.76 2.54
CA THR A 330 -5.58 22.83 2.17
C THR A 330 -5.11 23.71 1.02
N MET A 331 -3.79 23.88 0.80
CA MET A 331 -3.27 24.62 -0.34
C MET A 331 -3.72 24.02 -1.67
N HIS A 332 -3.75 22.69 -1.77
CA HIS A 332 -4.25 21.99 -2.94
C HIS A 332 -5.74 22.29 -3.24
N LYS A 333 -6.60 22.36 -2.21
CA LYS A 333 -8.01 22.77 -2.38
C LYS A 333 -8.15 24.17 -2.99
N ARG A 334 -7.27 25.12 -2.61
CA ARG A 334 -7.32 26.51 -3.12
C ARG A 334 -6.84 26.65 -4.56
N ILE A 335 -5.79 25.92 -4.95
CA ILE A 335 -5.30 25.91 -6.34
C ILE A 335 -6.42 25.43 -7.27
N HIS A 336 -7.16 24.40 -6.89
CA HIS A 336 -8.29 23.89 -7.68
C HIS A 336 -9.52 24.81 -7.72
N MET A 337 -9.86 25.50 -6.62
CA MET A 337 -10.91 26.53 -6.67
C MET A 337 -10.56 27.67 -7.63
N THR A 338 -9.28 28.10 -7.69
CA THR A 338 -8.87 29.19 -8.59
C THR A 338 -8.86 28.82 -10.07
N THR A 339 -8.79 27.52 -10.41
CA THR A 339 -8.83 27.06 -11.80
C THR A 339 -10.25 26.83 -12.35
N HIS A 340 -11.25 26.67 -11.48
CA HIS A 340 -12.65 26.46 -11.91
C HIS A 340 -13.51 27.73 -11.93
N ASP A 341 -13.08 28.83 -11.29
CA ASP A 341 -13.81 30.11 -11.26
C ASP A 341 -13.28 31.16 -12.27
N ARG A 342 -13.02 30.77 -13.52
CA ARG A 342 -13.09 31.72 -14.64
C ARG A 342 -14.45 31.61 -15.31
N LEU A 343 -15.44 32.21 -14.68
CA LEU A 343 -16.66 32.62 -15.37
C LEU A 343 -16.28 33.52 -16.57
N PRO A 344 -16.88 33.33 -17.75
CA PRO A 344 -16.71 34.29 -18.83
C PRO A 344 -17.33 35.62 -18.41
N ALA A 345 -16.52 36.67 -18.35
CA ALA A 345 -17.02 38.03 -18.28
C ALA A 345 -17.80 38.35 -19.57
N HIS A 346 -18.95 38.98 -19.38
CA HIS A 346 -19.94 39.38 -20.39
C HIS A 346 -19.37 40.13 -21.59
#